data_AF-A0A8H4QM86-F1
#
_entry.id   AF-A0A8H4QM86-F1
#
_cell.length_a   1.000
_cell.length_b   1.000
_cell.length_c   1.000
_cell.angle_alpha   90.00
_cell.angle_beta   90.00
_cell.angle_gamma   90.00
#
_symmetry.space_group_name_H-M   'P 1'
#
loop_
_entity.id
_entity.type
_entity.pdbx_description
1 polymer ?
#
loop_
_entity_poly.entity_id
_entity_poly.type
_entity_poly.pdbx_seq_one_letter_code
_entity_poly.pdbx_strand_id
1 'polypeptide(L)'
;MASGNYASLAAVEITFRSIQPLFYSTPIRLGGLGLSTAKIGNVLAVSSVLNGLFQAIVFARMNERFGSKKTFMFGVASTIPCIVMFPLLNFIAQHKGHGNFLWAGLGLQILFSLGIGLGYGAIFIFIAKASPNRECIGATNGISQTSVSIMRAIGPAVASSLFSLSIEKGILGGHLVYYVLTTFVGIALYIASFLPHRLWDDME
;
A
#
# COMPACT_ATOMS: atom_id res chain seq x y z
N MET A 1 -14.81 -9.23 -10.70
CA MET A 1 -13.84 -9.61 -9.64
C MET A 1 -12.51 -8.85 -9.73
N ALA A 2 -11.88 -8.74 -10.91
CA ALA A 2 -10.63 -7.99 -11.08
C ALA A 2 -10.75 -6.49 -10.70
N SER A 3 -11.80 -5.80 -11.17
CA SER A 3 -12.03 -4.38 -10.84
C SER A 3 -12.21 -4.12 -9.34
N GLY A 4 -12.88 -5.03 -8.62
CA GLY A 4 -13.05 -4.94 -7.17
C GLY A 4 -11.73 -5.09 -6.42
N ASN A 5 -10.90 -6.06 -6.82
CA ASN A 5 -9.54 -6.22 -6.30
C ASN A 5 -8.64 -5.02 -6.62
N TYR A 6 -8.84 -4.40 -7.79
CA TYR A 6 -8.12 -3.19 -8.16
C TYR A 6 -8.47 -2.02 -7.25
N ALA A 7 -9.77 -1.81 -7.01
CA ALA A 7 -10.26 -0.80 -6.09
C ALA A 7 -9.78 -1.04 -4.65
N SER A 8 -9.80 -2.28 -4.15
CA SER A 8 -9.33 -2.59 -2.79
C SER A 8 -7.83 -2.36 -2.63
N LEU A 9 -7.01 -2.75 -3.61
CA LEU A 9 -5.58 -2.45 -3.61
C LEU A 9 -5.33 -0.94 -3.62
N ALA A 10 -6.04 -0.20 -4.45
CA ALA A 10 -5.92 1.25 -4.52
C ALA A 10 -6.31 1.93 -3.21
N ALA A 11 -7.36 1.44 -2.55
CA ALA A 11 -7.79 1.94 -1.25
C ALA A 11 -6.74 1.65 -0.15
N VAL A 12 -6.15 0.45 -0.14
CA VAL A 12 -5.06 0.10 0.80
C VAL A 12 -3.84 1.00 0.57
N GLU A 13 -3.42 1.17 -0.69
CA GLU A 13 -2.27 1.99 -1.01
C GLU A 13 -2.51 3.46 -0.64
N ILE A 14 -3.64 4.04 -1.06
CA ILE A 14 -3.85 5.48 -0.88
C ILE A 14 -3.96 5.86 0.59
N THR A 15 -4.60 5.02 1.41
CA THR A 15 -4.72 5.25 2.86
C THR A 15 -3.36 5.14 3.56
N PHE A 16 -2.52 4.17 3.16
CA PHE A 16 -1.14 4.10 3.63
C PHE A 16 -0.34 5.35 3.22
N ARG A 17 -0.39 5.74 1.92
CA ARG A 17 0.37 6.88 1.39
C ARG A 17 -0.09 8.23 1.93
N SER A 18 -1.35 8.38 2.33
CA SER A 18 -1.82 9.61 2.98
C SER A 18 -1.34 9.71 4.43
N ILE A 19 -1.31 8.59 5.17
CA ILE A 19 -0.86 8.58 6.56
C ILE A 19 0.66 8.74 6.66
N GLN A 20 1.42 8.16 5.73
CA GLN A 20 2.88 8.16 5.78
C GLN A 20 3.51 9.55 6.04
N PRO A 21 3.22 10.62 5.25
CA PRO A 21 3.75 11.95 5.50
C PRO A 21 3.18 12.60 6.78
N LEU A 22 1.91 12.35 7.12
CA LEU A 22 1.30 12.86 8.35
C LEU A 22 1.99 12.30 9.59
N PHE A 23 2.26 10.99 9.59
CA PHE A 23 3.00 10.33 10.66
C PHE A 23 4.44 10.85 10.75
N TYR A 24 5.13 11.01 9.62
CA TYR A 24 6.50 11.53 9.62
C TYR A 24 6.59 12.96 10.16
N SER A 25 5.62 13.83 9.86
CA SER A 25 5.61 15.22 10.34
C SER A 25 5.10 15.37 11.78
N THR A 26 4.22 14.48 12.23
CA THR A 26 3.62 14.53 13.57
C THR A 26 4.72 14.50 14.65
N PRO A 27 4.66 15.36 15.68
CA PRO A 27 5.65 15.35 16.77
C PRO A 27 5.81 13.98 17.43
N ILE A 28 7.04 13.67 17.86
CA ILE A 28 7.36 12.38 18.51
C ILE A 28 6.47 12.09 19.72
N ARG A 29 6.19 13.12 20.54
CA ARG A 29 5.31 13.05 21.72
C ARG A 29 3.84 12.73 21.39
N LEU A 30 3.41 12.98 20.15
CA LEU A 30 2.05 12.70 19.68
C LEU A 30 1.98 11.39 18.87
N GLY A 31 3.07 10.61 18.84
CA GLY A 31 3.09 9.33 18.13
C GLY A 31 3.67 9.38 16.71
N GLY A 32 4.28 10.49 16.27
CA GLY A 32 4.94 10.59 14.95
C GLY A 32 6.47 10.61 15.00
N LEU A 33 7.13 11.17 13.97
CA LEU A 33 8.60 11.27 13.93
C LEU A 33 9.15 12.70 14.07
N GLY A 34 8.32 13.73 13.88
CA GLY A 34 8.75 15.13 13.93
C GLY A 34 9.82 15.48 12.88
N LEU A 35 9.77 14.85 11.71
CA LEU A 35 10.69 15.13 10.60
C LEU A 35 10.32 16.46 9.92
N SER A 36 11.34 17.16 9.42
CA SER A 36 11.13 18.34 8.60
C SER A 36 10.58 17.98 7.23
N THR A 37 9.83 18.90 6.61
CA THR A 37 9.25 18.73 5.27
C THR A 37 10.29 18.34 4.22
N ALA A 38 11.50 18.90 4.29
CA ALA A 38 12.60 18.55 3.38
C ALA A 38 13.04 17.09 3.53
N LYS A 39 13.16 16.57 4.77
CA LYS A 39 13.50 15.16 5.02
C LYS A 39 12.40 14.23 4.52
N ILE A 40 11.14 14.59 4.75
CA ILE A 40 9.98 13.84 4.25
C ILE A 40 10.01 13.79 2.72
N GLY A 41 10.21 14.93 2.06
CA GLY A 41 10.34 15.02 0.60
C GLY A 41 11.44 14.12 0.06
N ASN A 42 12.63 14.15 0.67
CA ASN A 42 13.76 13.29 0.26
C ASN A 42 13.43 11.80 0.41
N VAL A 43 12.82 11.40 1.54
CA VAL A 43 12.41 10.01 1.78
C VAL A 43 11.41 9.56 0.71
N LEU A 44 10.38 10.36 0.42
CA LEU A 44 9.36 10.01 -0.58
C LEU A 44 9.93 9.97 -2.01
N ALA A 45 10.83 10.88 -2.34
CA ALA A 45 11.51 10.90 -3.65
C ALA A 45 12.36 9.64 -3.85
N VAL A 46 13.24 9.32 -2.89
CA VAL A 46 14.06 8.10 -2.93
C VAL A 46 13.18 6.85 -3.00
N SER A 47 12.13 6.79 -2.19
CA SER A 47 11.18 5.67 -2.21
C SER A 47 10.53 5.47 -3.58
N SER A 48 10.16 6.55 -4.26
CA SER A 48 9.50 6.49 -5.57
C SER A 48 10.45 6.02 -6.67
N VAL A 49 11.71 6.49 -6.65
CA VAL A 49 12.75 6.01 -7.57
C VAL A 49 13.02 4.52 -7.36
N LEU A 50 13.21 4.10 -6.11
CA LEU A 50 13.41 2.69 -5.76
C LEU A 50 12.21 1.83 -6.17
N ASN A 51 10.99 2.32 -5.99
CA ASN A 51 9.77 1.62 -6.40
C ASN A 51 9.75 1.39 -7.91
N GLY A 52 10.01 2.42 -8.73
CA GLY A 52 10.07 2.29 -10.18
C GLY A 52 11.12 1.28 -10.65
N LEU A 53 12.35 1.38 -10.11
CA LEU A 53 13.44 0.44 -10.43
C LEU A 53 13.10 -0.99 -10.02
N PHE A 54 12.57 -1.17 -8.81
CA PHE A 54 12.16 -2.47 -8.30
C PHE A 54 11.07 -3.10 -9.18
N GLN A 55 10.05 -2.35 -9.58
CA GLN A 55 8.99 -2.85 -10.46
C GLN A 55 9.56 -3.28 -11.82
N ALA A 56 10.41 -2.46 -12.44
CA ALA A 56 11.00 -2.76 -13.74
C ALA A 56 11.84 -4.06 -13.74
N ILE A 57 12.54 -4.34 -12.64
CA ILE A 57 13.47 -5.48 -12.55
C ILE A 57 12.80 -6.74 -11.98
N VAL A 58 11.93 -6.59 -10.98
CA VAL A 58 11.47 -7.70 -10.13
C VAL A 58 10.09 -8.20 -10.54
N PHE A 59 9.22 -7.35 -11.10
CA PHE A 59 7.83 -7.74 -11.37
C PHE A 59 7.71 -8.97 -12.27
N ALA A 60 8.36 -8.95 -13.44
CA ALA A 60 8.28 -10.06 -14.41
C ALA A 60 8.73 -11.38 -13.76
N ARG A 61 9.89 -11.38 -13.09
CA ARG A 61 10.44 -12.55 -12.41
C ARG A 61 9.51 -13.10 -11.33
N MET A 62 8.91 -12.22 -10.53
CA MET A 62 7.97 -12.61 -9.48
C MET A 62 6.70 -13.21 -10.08
N ASN A 63 6.14 -12.56 -11.11
CA ASN A 63 4.91 -12.97 -11.76
C ASN A 63 5.07 -14.30 -12.52
N GLU A 64 6.20 -14.52 -13.21
CA GLU A 64 6.50 -15.80 -13.88
C GLU A 64 6.69 -16.93 -12.88
N ARG A 65 7.39 -16.69 -11.77
CA ARG A 65 7.70 -17.72 -10.77
C ARG A 65 6.49 -18.13 -9.92
N PHE A 66 5.65 -17.18 -9.52
CA PHE A 66 4.58 -17.42 -8.54
C PHE A 66 3.17 -17.28 -9.12
N GLY A 67 3.03 -16.74 -10.33
CA GLY A 67 1.75 -16.41 -10.95
C GLY A 67 1.14 -15.10 -10.44
N SER A 68 0.20 -14.57 -11.21
CA SER A 68 -0.40 -13.25 -10.94
C SER A 68 -1.18 -13.20 -9.64
N LYS A 69 -1.90 -14.27 -9.26
CA LYS A 69 -2.65 -14.30 -8.00
C LYS A 69 -1.75 -14.14 -6.78
N LYS A 70 -0.69 -14.96 -6.68
CA LYS A 70 0.23 -14.91 -5.53
C LYS A 70 1.01 -13.61 -5.51
N THR A 71 1.41 -13.11 -6.69
CA THR A 71 2.08 -11.80 -6.82
C THR A 71 1.18 -10.67 -6.34
N PHE A 72 -0.11 -10.69 -6.69
CA PHE A 72 -1.10 -9.74 -6.20
C PHE A 72 -1.28 -9.80 -4.67
N MET A 73 -1.51 -11.01 -4.14
CA MET A 73 -1.68 -11.21 -2.70
C MET A 73 -0.44 -10.79 -1.90
N PHE A 74 0.76 -11.09 -2.40
CA PHE A 74 2.01 -10.62 -1.81
C PHE A 74 2.10 -9.09 -1.80
N GLY A 75 1.72 -8.44 -2.90
CA GLY A 75 1.71 -6.98 -2.98
C GLY A 75 0.80 -6.35 -1.93
N VAL A 76 -0.43 -6.85 -1.79
CA VAL A 76 -1.37 -6.39 -0.74
C VAL A 76 -0.83 -6.69 0.66
N ALA A 77 -0.33 -7.92 0.90
CA ALA A 77 0.17 -8.33 2.22
C ALA A 77 1.40 -7.52 2.66
N SER A 78 2.22 -7.04 1.72
CA SER A 78 3.40 -6.22 2.01
C SER A 78 3.07 -4.89 2.72
N THR A 79 1.82 -4.42 2.65
CA THR A 79 1.37 -3.25 3.40
C THR A 79 1.26 -3.49 4.91
N ILE A 80 1.04 -4.74 5.35
CA ILE A 80 0.94 -5.08 6.79
C ILE A 80 2.21 -4.67 7.56
N PRO A 81 3.43 -5.13 7.19
CA PRO A 81 4.63 -4.69 7.88
C PRO A 81 4.86 -3.18 7.73
N CYS A 82 4.46 -2.54 6.62
CA CYS A 82 4.53 -1.08 6.50
C CYS A 82 3.70 -0.35 7.58
N ILE A 83 2.51 -0.86 7.89
CA ILE A 83 1.62 -0.30 8.92
C ILE A 83 2.17 -0.56 10.32
N VAL A 84 2.64 -1.79 10.59
CA VAL A 84 3.24 -2.19 11.88
C VAL A 84 4.51 -1.38 12.18
N MET A 85 5.26 -1.00 11.14
CA MET A 85 6.45 -0.17 11.29
C MET A 85 6.15 1.22 11.85
N PHE A 86 4.94 1.78 11.71
CA PHE A 86 4.64 3.12 12.25
C PHE A 86 4.85 3.21 13.78
N PRO A 87 4.15 2.44 14.62
CA PRO A 87 4.39 2.47 16.06
C PRO A 87 5.83 2.09 16.44
N LEU A 88 6.45 1.15 15.71
CA LEU A 88 7.85 0.77 15.95
C LEU A 88 8.82 1.92 15.69
N LEU A 89 8.62 2.68 14.60
CA LEU A 89 9.45 3.84 14.27
C LEU A 89 9.26 4.97 15.28
N ASN A 90 8.03 5.19 15.76
CA ASN A 90 7.79 6.15 16.85
C ASN A 90 8.51 5.71 18.13
N PHE A 91 8.44 4.42 18.50
CA PHE A 91 9.16 3.88 19.65
C PHE A 91 10.68 4.09 19.54
N ILE A 92 11.26 3.82 18.36
CA ILE A 92 12.69 4.08 18.09
C ILE A 92 13.00 5.57 18.22
N ALA A 93 12.16 6.45 17.66
CA ALA A 93 12.35 7.89 17.72
C ALA A 93 12.26 8.43 19.16
N GLN A 94 11.38 7.88 20.00
CA GLN A 94 11.26 8.25 21.42
C GLN A 94 12.52 7.90 22.23
N HIS A 95 13.12 6.74 21.98
CA HIS A 95 14.25 6.24 22.81
C HIS A 95 15.63 6.60 22.25
N LYS A 96 15.75 6.71 20.92
CA LYS A 96 17.03 6.89 20.21
C LYS A 96 17.08 8.13 19.33
N GLY A 97 16.00 8.92 19.28
CA GLY A 97 15.93 10.12 18.45
C GLY A 97 16.08 9.83 16.95
N HIS A 98 16.60 10.79 16.19
CA HIS A 98 16.81 10.71 14.74
C HIS A 98 18.14 10.05 14.34
N GLY A 99 18.62 9.07 15.12
CA GLY A 99 19.86 8.34 14.87
C GLY A 99 19.75 7.26 13.78
N ASN A 100 20.84 6.52 13.57
CA ASN A 100 20.96 5.49 12.52
C ASN A 100 19.85 4.42 12.56
N PHE A 101 19.38 4.06 13.75
CA PHE A 101 18.30 3.08 13.92
C PHE A 101 16.97 3.54 13.30
N LEU A 102 16.64 4.84 13.38
CA LEU A 102 15.43 5.37 12.78
C LEU A 102 15.52 5.31 11.25
N TRP A 103 16.65 5.73 10.69
CA TRP A 103 16.88 5.72 9.25
C TRP A 103 16.94 4.30 8.68
N ALA A 104 17.54 3.36 9.40
CA ALA A 104 17.49 1.94 9.04
C ALA A 104 16.05 1.40 9.05
N GLY A 105 15.26 1.77 10.06
CA GLY A 105 13.84 1.43 10.12
C GLY A 105 13.05 2.04 8.95
N LEU A 106 13.25 3.32 8.63
CA LEU A 106 12.61 3.95 7.47
C LEU A 106 13.01 3.25 6.17
N GLY A 107 14.29 2.92 6.00
CA GLY A 107 14.77 2.13 4.87
C GLY A 107 14.05 0.78 4.76
N LEU A 108 13.89 0.07 5.89
CA LEU A 108 13.16 -1.19 5.91
C LEU A 108 11.66 -1.02 5.57
N GLN A 109 11.02 0.03 6.09
CA GLN A 109 9.62 0.33 5.75
C GLN A 109 9.46 0.61 4.25
N ILE A 110 10.42 1.31 3.63
CA ILE A 110 10.47 1.56 2.19
C ILE A 110 10.58 0.23 1.43
N LEU A 111 11.50 -0.65 1.83
CA LEU A 111 11.68 -1.96 1.20
C LEU A 111 10.39 -2.79 1.20
N PHE A 112 9.65 -2.82 2.31
CA PHE A 112 8.34 -3.48 2.35
C PHE A 112 7.34 -2.80 1.41
N SER A 113 7.33 -1.46 1.35
CA SER A 113 6.40 -0.71 0.49
C SER A 113 6.62 -0.96 -1.01
N LEU A 114 7.81 -1.43 -1.41
CA LEU A 114 8.08 -1.80 -2.81
C LEU A 114 7.16 -2.93 -3.28
N GLY A 115 6.76 -3.82 -2.37
CA GLY A 115 5.86 -4.94 -2.67
C GLY A 115 4.50 -4.49 -3.19
N ILE A 116 3.96 -3.36 -2.69
CA ILE A 116 2.63 -2.85 -3.05
C ILE A 116 2.49 -2.69 -4.57
N GLY A 117 3.54 -2.20 -5.23
CA GLY A 117 3.55 -2.02 -6.69
C GLY A 117 3.39 -3.33 -7.48
N LEU A 118 3.82 -4.47 -6.93
CA LEU A 118 3.68 -5.77 -7.60
C LEU A 118 2.20 -6.14 -7.74
N GLY A 119 1.36 -5.69 -6.80
CA GLY A 119 -0.09 -5.82 -6.88
C GLY A 119 -0.67 -5.12 -8.11
N TYR A 120 -0.15 -3.93 -8.45
CA TYR A 120 -0.60 -3.18 -9.62
C TYR A 120 -0.25 -3.89 -10.92
N GLY A 121 0.97 -4.41 -11.05
CA GLY A 121 1.33 -5.18 -12.25
C GLY A 121 0.45 -6.42 -12.41
N ALA A 122 0.22 -7.17 -11.32
CA ALA A 122 -0.57 -8.39 -11.35
C ALA A 122 -2.06 -8.14 -11.64
N ILE A 123 -2.65 -7.08 -11.09
CA ILE A 123 -4.08 -6.80 -11.31
C ILE A 123 -4.38 -6.35 -12.74
N PHE A 124 -3.44 -5.66 -13.40
CA PHE A 124 -3.59 -5.29 -14.81
C PHE A 124 -3.63 -6.52 -15.73
N ILE A 125 -2.91 -7.60 -15.38
CA ILE A 125 -3.01 -8.89 -16.09
C ILE A 125 -4.44 -9.45 -15.96
N PHE A 126 -5.01 -9.45 -14.74
CA PHE A 126 -6.38 -9.91 -14.54
C PHE A 126 -7.43 -9.04 -15.24
N ILE A 127 -7.25 -7.72 -15.27
CA ILE A 127 -8.15 -6.80 -15.98
C ILE A 127 -8.09 -7.07 -17.49
N ALA A 128 -6.89 -7.21 -18.06
CA ALA A 128 -6.72 -7.52 -19.47
C ALA A 128 -7.40 -8.84 -19.84
N LYS A 129 -7.21 -9.90 -19.04
CA LYS A 129 -7.84 -11.21 -19.31
C LYS A 129 -9.34 -11.26 -19.01
N ALA A 130 -9.86 -10.37 -18.17
CA ALA A 130 -11.30 -10.26 -17.94
C ALA A 130 -12.04 -9.56 -19.08
N SER A 131 -11.32 -9.01 -20.06
CA SER A 131 -11.90 -8.31 -21.20
C SER A 131 -12.35 -9.33 -22.26
N PRO A 132 -13.61 -9.27 -22.76
CA PRO A 132 -14.13 -10.28 -23.69
C PRO A 132 -13.38 -10.35 -25.02
N ASN A 133 -12.82 -9.22 -25.46
CA ASN A 133 -12.01 -9.11 -26.66
C ASN A 133 -11.03 -7.93 -26.49
N ARG A 134 -10.09 -7.79 -27.44
CA ARG A 134 -9.05 -6.75 -27.38
C ARG A 134 -9.61 -5.33 -27.47
N GLU A 135 -10.75 -5.14 -28.14
CA GLU A 135 -11.39 -3.83 -28.29
C GLU A 135 -12.02 -3.34 -26.98
N CYS A 136 -12.50 -4.26 -26.14
CA CYS A 136 -13.10 -3.94 -24.84
C CYS A 136 -12.09 -3.71 -23.72
N ILE A 137 -10.79 -4.01 -23.90
CA ILE A 137 -9.76 -3.83 -22.85
C ILE A 137 -9.75 -2.40 -22.31
N GLY A 138 -9.87 -1.42 -23.21
CA GLY A 138 -9.94 -0.01 -22.82
C GLY A 138 -11.15 0.31 -21.95
N ALA A 139 -12.34 -0.19 -22.31
CA ALA A 139 -13.57 0.01 -21.56
C ALA A 139 -13.52 -0.67 -20.18
N THR A 140 -13.05 -1.91 -20.11
CA THR A 140 -12.90 -2.67 -18.85
C THR A 140 -11.91 -1.99 -17.91
N ASN A 141 -10.79 -1.48 -18.44
CA ASN A 141 -9.85 -0.69 -17.66
C ASN A 141 -10.48 0.64 -17.20
N GLY A 142 -11.21 1.33 -18.08
CA GLY A 142 -11.91 2.58 -17.76
C GLY A 142 -12.86 2.43 -16.56
N ILE A 143 -13.74 1.44 -16.57
CA ILE A 143 -14.66 1.14 -15.46
C ILE A 143 -13.89 0.85 -14.16
N SER A 144 -12.81 0.07 -14.28
CA SER A 144 -11.97 -0.28 -13.14
C SER A 144 -11.26 0.96 -12.56
N GLN A 145 -10.77 1.86 -13.42
CA GLN A 145 -10.14 3.12 -13.03
C GLN A 145 -11.11 4.13 -12.42
N THR A 146 -12.38 4.14 -12.84
CA THR A 146 -13.41 4.97 -12.18
C THR A 146 -13.55 4.56 -10.72
N SER A 147 -13.64 3.25 -10.44
CA SER A 147 -13.72 2.73 -9.06
C SER A 147 -12.48 3.10 -8.24
N VAL A 148 -11.29 2.95 -8.83
CA VAL A 148 -10.01 3.35 -8.22
C VAL A 148 -9.95 4.84 -7.93
N SER A 149 -10.42 5.68 -8.85
CA SER A 149 -10.44 7.14 -8.68
C SER A 149 -11.32 7.55 -7.52
N ILE A 150 -12.48 6.91 -7.32
CA ILE A 150 -13.34 7.14 -6.15
C ILE A 150 -12.59 6.81 -4.85
N MET A 151 -11.92 5.65 -4.81
CA MET A 151 -11.12 5.25 -3.64
C MET A 151 -9.99 6.25 -3.37
N ARG A 152 -9.32 6.74 -4.42
CA ARG A 152 -8.23 7.71 -4.30
C ARG A 152 -8.69 9.11 -3.91
N ALA A 153 -9.93 9.48 -4.26
CA ALA A 153 -10.52 10.76 -3.89
C ALA A 153 -10.91 10.78 -2.40
N ILE A 154 -11.53 9.71 -1.91
CA ILE A 154 -12.11 9.65 -0.55
C ILE A 154 -11.10 9.14 0.49
N GLY A 155 -10.25 8.19 0.08
CA GLY A 155 -9.32 7.49 0.97
C GLY A 155 -8.42 8.39 1.82
N PRO A 156 -7.76 9.43 1.25
CA PRO A 156 -6.93 10.34 2.02
C PRO A 156 -7.68 11.06 3.13
N ALA A 157 -8.89 11.58 2.84
CA ALA A 157 -9.69 12.29 3.83
C ALA A 157 -10.07 11.37 4.99
N VAL A 158 -10.60 10.18 4.68
CA VAL A 158 -10.99 9.18 5.70
C VAL A 158 -9.80 8.74 6.55
N ALA A 159 -8.68 8.39 5.93
CA ALA A 159 -7.49 7.94 6.65
C ALA A 159 -6.86 9.03 7.50
N SER A 160 -6.81 10.27 6.99
CA SER A 160 -6.26 11.42 7.74
C SER A 160 -7.15 11.78 8.92
N SER A 161 -8.48 11.82 8.74
CA SER A 161 -9.41 12.04 9.84
C SER A 161 -9.31 10.94 10.89
N LEU A 162 -9.20 9.68 10.48
CA LEU A 162 -9.03 8.56 11.42
C LEU A 162 -7.69 8.65 12.16
N PHE A 163 -6.60 9.02 11.49
CA PHE A 163 -5.29 9.24 12.11
C PHE A 163 -5.35 10.34 13.17
N SER A 164 -5.91 11.50 12.83
CA SER A 164 -6.08 12.61 13.77
C SER A 164 -6.97 12.23 14.96
N LEU A 165 -8.13 11.62 14.71
CA LEU A 165 -9.04 11.17 15.77
C LEU A 165 -8.40 10.12 16.69
N SER A 166 -7.62 9.19 16.12
CA SER A 166 -6.89 8.16 16.86
C SER A 166 -5.96 8.81 17.90
N ILE A 167 -5.17 9.78 17.49
CA ILE A 167 -4.20 10.49 18.35
C ILE A 167 -4.90 11.44 19.32
N GLU A 168 -5.83 12.28 18.85
CA GLU A 168 -6.51 13.30 19.65
C GLU A 168 -7.28 12.69 20.82
N LYS A 169 -8.02 11.60 20.56
CA LYS A 169 -8.81 10.91 21.58
C LYS A 169 -8.02 9.83 22.33
N GLY A 170 -6.76 9.59 21.97
CA GLY A 170 -5.92 8.55 22.56
C GLY A 170 -6.50 7.13 22.44
N ILE A 171 -7.32 6.86 21.42
CA ILE A 171 -8.02 5.57 21.31
C ILE A 171 -7.01 4.46 21.03
N LEU A 172 -7.01 3.43 21.88
CA LEU A 172 -5.99 2.36 21.87
C LEU A 172 -4.56 2.91 21.96
N GLY A 173 -4.35 3.95 22.77
CA GLY A 173 -3.04 4.60 22.92
C GLY A 173 -2.61 5.41 21.69
N GLY A 174 -3.55 5.82 20.85
CA GLY A 174 -3.26 6.52 19.59
C GLY A 174 -3.09 5.59 18.38
N HIS A 175 -3.23 4.27 18.57
CA HIS A 175 -2.93 3.27 17.55
C HIS A 175 -4.15 2.72 16.80
N LEU A 176 -5.38 3.18 17.10
CA LEU A 176 -6.62 2.74 16.44
C LEU A 176 -6.49 2.70 14.90
N VAL A 177 -5.93 3.78 14.33
CA VAL A 177 -5.76 3.91 12.88
C VAL A 177 -4.98 2.74 12.26
N TYR A 178 -3.96 2.22 12.95
CA TYR A 178 -3.14 1.11 12.43
C TYR A 178 -3.90 -0.22 12.46
N TYR A 179 -4.73 -0.45 13.48
CA TYR A 179 -5.61 -1.63 13.53
C TYR A 179 -6.67 -1.61 12.45
N VAL A 180 -7.30 -0.45 12.21
CA VAL A 180 -8.30 -0.28 11.15
C VAL A 180 -7.67 -0.51 9.79
N LEU A 181 -6.51 0.10 9.50
CA LEU A 181 -5.83 -0.12 8.22
C LEU A 181 -5.39 -1.57 8.04
N THR A 182 -4.87 -2.22 9.09
CA THR A 182 -4.47 -3.64 9.00
C THR A 182 -5.68 -4.54 8.73
N THR A 183 -6.82 -4.24 9.36
CA THR A 183 -8.09 -4.94 9.09
C THR A 183 -8.51 -4.74 7.63
N PHE A 184 -8.37 -3.53 7.11
CA PHE A 184 -8.69 -3.23 5.72
C PHE A 184 -7.79 -3.99 4.73
N VAL A 185 -6.50 -4.15 5.04
CA VAL A 185 -5.60 -5.03 4.29
C VAL A 185 -6.06 -6.49 4.35
N GLY A 186 -6.49 -6.97 5.52
CA GLY A 186 -7.06 -8.32 5.68
C GLY A 186 -8.31 -8.54 4.81
N ILE A 187 -9.21 -7.56 4.75
CA ILE A 187 -10.38 -7.59 3.87
C ILE A 187 -9.96 -7.62 2.40
N ALA A 188 -8.98 -6.79 2.00
CA ALA A 188 -8.45 -6.81 0.63
C ALA A 188 -7.83 -8.17 0.26
N LEU A 189 -7.11 -8.81 1.19
CA LEU A 189 -6.57 -10.17 1.00
C LEU A 189 -7.67 -11.23 0.90
N TYR A 190 -8.73 -11.10 1.69
CA TYR A 190 -9.89 -11.98 1.59
C TYR A 190 -10.56 -11.84 0.21
N ILE A 191 -10.78 -10.61 -0.28
CA ILE A 191 -11.31 -10.35 -1.63
C ILE A 191 -10.36 -10.91 -2.70
N ALA A 192 -9.04 -10.82 -2.49
CA ALA A 192 -8.01 -11.38 -3.38
C ALA A 192 -8.03 -12.91 -3.44
N SER A 193 -8.47 -13.57 -2.39
CA SER A 193 -8.55 -15.04 -2.36
C SER A 193 -9.50 -15.60 -3.42
N PHE A 194 -10.48 -14.81 -3.87
CA PHE A 194 -11.42 -15.16 -4.94
C PHE A 194 -10.86 -14.96 -6.36
N LEU A 195 -9.65 -14.39 -6.53
CA LEU A 195 -9.02 -14.35 -7.86
C LEU A 195 -8.70 -15.78 -8.35
N PRO A 196 -8.83 -16.04 -9.66
CA PRO A 196 -8.55 -17.36 -10.21
C PRO A 196 -7.05 -17.69 -10.10
N HIS A 197 -6.73 -18.96 -9.82
CA HIS A 197 -5.34 -19.43 -9.69
C HIS A 197 -4.63 -19.61 -11.03
N ARG A 198 -5.37 -20.06 -12.05
CA ARG A 198 -4.92 -20.15 -13.44
C ARG A 198 -5.52 -19.01 -14.22
N LEU A 199 -4.73 -18.46 -15.12
CA LEU A 199 -5.23 -17.50 -16.08
C LEU A 199 -5.98 -18.31 -17.16
N TRP A 200 -7.07 -17.78 -17.72
CA TRP A 200 -8.04 -18.56 -18.50
C TRP A 200 -7.44 -19.35 -19.68
N ASP A 201 -6.31 -18.89 -20.23
CA ASP A 201 -5.59 -19.54 -21.34
C ASP A 201 -4.91 -20.87 -20.97
N ASP A 202 -4.78 -21.21 -19.68
CA ASP A 202 -4.21 -22.50 -19.23
C ASP A 202 -5.28 -23.63 -19.15
N MET A 203 -6.49 -23.36 -19.65
CA MET A 203 -7.66 -24.25 -19.61
C MET A 203 -8.14 -24.70 -21.01
N GLU A 204 -7.44 -24.26 -22.06
CA GLU A 204 -7.54 -24.78 -23.44
C GLU A 204 -6.34 -25.69 -23.74
#